data_AF-A0A5K0XPM0-F1
#
_entry.id   AF-A0A5K0XPM0-F1
#
_cell.length_a   1.000
_cell.length_b   1.000
_cell.length_c   1.000
_cell.angle_alpha   90.00
_cell.angle_beta   90.00
_cell.angle_gamma   90.00
#
_symmetry.space_group_name_H-M   'P 1'
#
loop_
_entity.id
_entity.type
_entity.pdbx_description
1 polymer ?
#
loop_
_entity_poly.entity_id
_entity_poly.type
_entity_poly.pdbx_seq_one_letter_code
_entity_poly.pdbx_strand_id
1 'polypeptide(L)'
;GMLPSFSSCCSELVERWGKSISPQGSCELDVWKEFQNLTGDVISRTAFGTNADEGRQIFQMHKELAELVLRSLTKMYIPGF
;
A
#
# COMPACT_ATOMS: atom_id res chain seq x y z
N GLY A 1 14.34 4.49 11.00
CA GLY A 1 14.64 5.18 9.74
C GLY A 1 14.01 4.41 8.60
N MET A 2 13.72 5.07 7.46
CA MET A 2 12.92 4.46 6.38
C MET A 2 13.60 3.25 5.72
N LEU A 3 14.91 3.31 5.49
CA LEU A 3 15.64 2.28 4.75
C LEU A 3 15.58 0.88 5.44
N PRO A 4 15.82 0.74 6.76
CA PRO A 4 15.61 -0.53 7.47
C PRO A 4 14.19 -1.09 7.34
N SER A 5 13.16 -0.24 7.53
CA SER A 5 11.76 -0.65 7.41
C SER A 5 11.43 -1.10 5.99
N PHE A 6 11.93 -0.37 4.98
CA PHE A 6 11.76 -0.74 3.57
C PHE A 6 12.34 -2.12 3.25
N SER A 7 13.58 -2.38 3.68
CA SER A 7 14.25 -3.66 3.46
C SER A 7 13.50 -4.83 4.13
N SER A 8 13.07 -4.64 5.39
CA SER A 8 12.30 -5.65 6.12
C SER A 8 10.97 -5.95 5.44
N CYS A 9 10.21 -4.92 5.05
CA CYS A 9 8.93 -5.11 4.36
C CYS A 9 9.08 -5.80 3.01
N CYS A 10 10.14 -5.48 2.24
CA CYS A 10 10.42 -6.18 0.98
C CYS A 10 10.73 -7.66 1.21
N SER A 11 11.49 -7.97 2.25
CA SER A 11 11.84 -9.36 2.59
C SER A 11 10.59 -10.18 2.97
N GLU A 12 9.71 -9.60 3.77
CA GLU A 12 8.42 -10.20 4.14
C GLU A 12 7.47 -10.37 2.95
N LEU A 13 7.46 -9.43 2.00
CA LEU A 13 6.69 -9.54 0.77
C LEU A 13 7.14 -10.74 -0.06
N VAL A 14 8.45 -10.88 -0.29
CA VAL A 14 9.03 -11.99 -1.05
C VAL A 14 8.74 -13.32 -0.35
N GLU A 15 8.83 -13.38 0.98
CA GLU A 15 8.47 -14.58 1.74
C GLU A 15 6.99 -14.95 1.55
N ARG A 16 6.09 -13.96 1.58
CA ARG A 16 4.64 -14.13 1.38
C ARG A 16 4.31 -14.62 -0.02
N TRP A 17 4.99 -14.09 -1.04
CA TRP A 17 4.86 -14.57 -2.42
C TRP A 17 5.36 -16.00 -2.56
N GLY A 18 6.50 -16.33 -1.95
CA GLY A 18 7.03 -17.70 -1.92
C GLY A 18 6.03 -18.70 -1.32
N LYS A 19 5.33 -18.31 -0.23
CA LYS A 19 4.26 -19.12 0.38
C LYS A 19 2.99 -19.23 -0.48
N SER A 20 2.80 -18.32 -1.45
CA SER A 20 1.63 -18.31 -2.34
C SER A 20 1.82 -19.15 -3.60
N ILE A 21 3.05 -19.62 -3.87
CA ILE A 21 3.36 -20.49 -5.01
C ILE A 21 2.67 -21.84 -4.81
N SER A 22 1.82 -22.20 -5.77
CA SER A 22 1.12 -23.49 -5.78
C SER A 22 2.09 -24.65 -6.06
N PRO A 23 1.71 -25.92 -5.79
CA PRO A 23 2.51 -27.08 -6.16
C PRO A 23 2.90 -27.14 -7.65
N GLN A 24 2.16 -26.44 -8.51
CA GLN A 24 2.41 -26.29 -9.94
C GLN A 24 3.60 -25.35 -10.26
N GLY A 25 4.22 -24.73 -9.24
CA GLY A 25 5.47 -23.97 -9.37
C GLY A 25 5.29 -22.48 -9.70
N SER A 26 4.05 -22.01 -9.84
CA SER A 26 3.74 -20.60 -10.09
C SER A 26 2.50 -20.12 -9.33
N CYS A 27 2.37 -18.80 -9.21
CA CYS A 27 1.14 -18.13 -8.78
C CYS A 27 0.94 -16.85 -9.60
N GLU A 28 -0.33 -16.47 -9.80
CA GLU A 28 -0.69 -15.19 -10.37
C GLU A 28 -0.92 -14.19 -9.23
N LEU A 29 -0.38 -12.98 -9.37
CA LEU A 29 -0.43 -11.93 -8.36
C LEU A 29 -0.87 -10.61 -8.97
N ASP A 30 -1.74 -9.89 -8.26
CA ASP A 30 -2.03 -8.49 -8.55
C ASP A 30 -0.88 -7.63 -8.02
N VAL A 31 0.09 -7.37 -8.89
CA VAL A 31 1.29 -6.57 -8.56
C VAL A 31 0.91 -5.16 -8.08
N TRP A 32 -0.17 -4.57 -8.59
CA TRP A 32 -0.62 -3.24 -8.17
C TRP A 32 -1.08 -3.25 -6.72
N LYS A 33 -1.92 -4.22 -6.35
CA LYS A 33 -2.35 -4.42 -4.98
C LYS A 33 -1.17 -4.69 -4.05
N GLU A 34 -0.24 -5.55 -4.45
CA GLU A 34 0.93 -5.89 -3.64
C GLU A 34 1.88 -4.69 -3.44
N PHE A 35 2.04 -3.85 -4.47
CA PHE A 35 2.84 -2.62 -4.35
C PHE A 35 2.21 -1.61 -3.39
N GLN A 36 0.89 -1.46 -3.42
CA GLN A 36 0.16 -0.61 -2.48
C GLN A 36 0.25 -1.15 -1.04
N ASN A 37 0.16 -2.47 -0.86
CA ASN A 37 0.36 -3.12 0.43
C ASN A 37 1.77 -2.84 0.97
N LEU A 38 2.81 -3.08 0.17
CA LEU A 38 4.20 -2.80 0.54
C LEU A 38 4.40 -1.33 0.95
N THR A 39 3.86 -0.40 0.17
CA THR A 39 3.95 1.03 0.45
C THR A 39 3.29 1.37 1.80
N GLY A 40 2.11 0.80 2.05
CA GLY A 40 1.44 0.89 3.34
C GLY A 40 2.31 0.35 4.48
N ASP A 41 2.86 -0.87 4.36
CA ASP A 41 3.73 -1.50 5.36
C ASP A 41 4.91 -0.58 5.72
N VAL A 42 5.57 -0.03 4.70
CA VAL A 42 6.75 0.84 4.87
C VAL A 42 6.37 2.14 5.56
N ILE A 43 5.35 2.85 5.08
CA ILE A 43 4.93 4.13 5.65
C ILE A 43 4.48 3.91 7.09
N SER A 44 3.63 2.91 7.32
CA SER A 44 3.08 2.64 8.64
C SER A 44 4.16 2.28 9.65
N ARG A 45 5.10 1.39 9.32
CA ARG A 45 6.21 1.05 10.22
C ARG A 45 7.21 2.18 10.41
N THR A 46 7.45 3.00 9.38
CA THR A 46 8.41 4.11 9.46
C THR A 46 7.86 5.28 10.26
N ALA A 47 6.61 5.65 10.03
CA ALA A 47 5.98 6.84 10.61
C ALA A 47 5.31 6.57 11.97
N PHE A 48 4.80 5.35 12.20
CA PHE A 48 4.03 5.02 13.40
C PHE A 48 4.73 4.01 14.33
N GLY A 49 5.84 3.41 13.90
CA GLY A 49 6.66 2.53 14.75
C GLY A 49 5.87 1.37 15.32
N THR A 50 5.69 1.36 16.65
CA THR A 50 4.93 0.33 17.38
C THR A 50 3.44 0.31 17.01
N ASN A 51 2.90 1.42 16.51
CA ASN A 51 1.49 1.57 16.15
C ASN A 51 1.28 1.38 14.63
N ALA A 52 2.04 0.45 14.03
CA ALA A 52 2.04 0.24 12.58
C ALA A 52 0.68 -0.27 12.06
N ASP A 53 -0.09 -0.99 12.88
CA ASP A 53 -1.40 -1.52 12.48
C ASP A 53 -2.45 -0.40 12.40
N GLU A 54 -2.46 0.54 13.34
CA GLU A 54 -3.26 1.76 13.25
C GLU A 54 -2.80 2.63 12.08
N GLY A 55 -1.48 2.77 11.90
CA GLY A 55 -0.90 3.49 10.77
C GLY A 55 -1.32 2.92 9.41
N ARG A 56 -1.50 1.60 9.30
CA ARG A 56 -1.97 0.94 8.08
C ARG A 56 -3.41 1.30 7.78
N GLN A 57 -4.27 1.31 8.80
CA GLN A 57 -5.68 1.72 8.66
C GLN A 57 -5.78 3.19 8.20
N ILE A 58 -4.97 4.08 8.77
CA ILE A 58 -4.92 5.50 8.38
C ILE A 58 -4.49 5.65 6.92
N PHE A 59 -3.47 4.91 6.47
CA PHE A 59 -3.01 4.95 5.08
C PHE A 59 -4.09 4.47 4.09
N GLN A 60 -4.79 3.39 4.44
CA GLN A 60 -5.88 2.87 3.63
C GLN A 60 -7.02 3.89 3.49
N MET A 61 -7.42 4.55 4.58
CA MET A 61 -8.40 5.65 4.53
C MET A 61 -7.92 6.84 3.67
N HIS A 62 -6.64 7.20 3.73
CA HIS A 62 -6.07 8.26 2.88
C HIS A 62 -6.13 7.91 1.40
N LYS A 63 -5.89 6.65 1.04
CA LYS A 63 -6.00 6.19 -0.35
C LYS A 63 -7.43 6.32 -0.86
N GLU A 64 -8.42 5.88 -0.07
CA GLU A 64 -9.84 6.02 -0.40
C GLU A 64 -10.26 7.49 -0.55
N LEU A 65 -9.78 8.34 0.38
CA LEU A 65 -10.02 9.78 0.30
C LEU A 65 -9.40 10.38 -0.97
N ALA A 66 -8.17 10.01 -1.33
CA ALA A 66 -7.51 10.50 -2.55
C ALA A 66 -8.29 10.13 -3.82
N GLU A 67 -8.83 8.91 -3.90
CA GLU A 67 -9.69 8.49 -5.00
C GLU A 67 -10.99 9.31 -5.07
N LEU A 68 -11.63 9.58 -3.93
CA LEU A 68 -12.84 10.41 -3.87
C LEU A 68 -12.57 11.87 -4.24
N VAL A 69 -11.45 12.42 -3.78
CA VAL A 69 -11.01 13.78 -4.14
C VAL A 69 -10.78 13.87 -5.64
N LEU A 70 -10.05 12.93 -6.23
CA LEU A 70 -9.79 12.92 -7.68
C LEU A 70 -11.10 12.86 -8.48
N ARG A 71 -12.03 11.98 -8.09
CA ARG A 71 -13.37 11.90 -8.72
C ARG A 71 -14.15 13.21 -8.58
N SER A 72 -14.04 13.89 -7.44
CA SER A 72 -14.72 15.16 -7.20
C SER A 72 -14.13 16.27 -8.07
N LEU A 73 -12.80 16.34 -8.18
CA LEU A 73 -12.10 17.30 -9.05
C LEU A 73 -12.51 17.13 -10.52
N THR A 74 -12.64 15.90 -11.01
CA THR A 74 -13.10 15.64 -12.40
C THR A 74 -14.53 16.08 -12.68
N LYS A 75 -15.36 16.23 -11.63
CA LYS A 75 -16.76 16.67 -11.73
C LYS A 75 -16.94 18.15 -11.36
N MET A 76 -15.86 18.81 -10.96
CA MET A 76 -15.92 20.19 -10.51
C MET A 76 -16.04 21.09 -11.73
N TYR A 77 -17.22 21.71 -11.89
CA TYR A 77 -17.37 22.86 -12.76
C TYR A 77 -16.68 24.05 -12.07
N ILE A 78 -15.68 24.64 -12.72
CA ILE A 78 -15.03 25.88 -12.27
C ILE A 78 -15.70 27.02 -13.05
N PRO A 79 -16.57 27.83 -12.42
CA PRO A 79 -17.23 28.92 -13.13
C PRO A 79 -16.17 29.91 -13.63
N GLY A 80 -16.08 30.08 -14.96
CA GLY A 80 -15.11 30.96 -15.61
C GLY A 80 -14.01 30.26 -16.42
N PHE A 81 -13.98 28.92 -16.46
CA PHE A 81 -13.26 28.11 -17.45
C PHE A 81 -14.24 27.30 -18.31
#